data_AF-A0A7C4JGJ6-F1
#
_entry.id   AF-A0A7C4JGJ6-F1
#
_cell.length_a   1.000
_cell.length_b   1.000
_cell.length_c   1.000
_cell.angle_alpha   90.00
_cell.angle_beta   90.00
_cell.angle_gamma   90.00
#
_symmetry.space_group_name_H-M   'P 1'
#
loop_
_entity.id
_entity.type
_entity.pdbx_description
1 polymer ?
#
loop_
_entity_poly.entity_id
_entity_poly.type
_entity_poly.pdbx_seq_one_letter_code
_entity_poly.pdbx_strand_id
1 'polypeptide(L)' 'MLNLSKEKLVEMYRLMVKIRLFEEKVFELYAQNLVPGTIHLYTGQEAVAVGVCSALRKDDYITSTHRG' A
#
# COMPACT_ATOMS: atom_id res chain seq x y z
N MET A 1 14.40 5.31 20.07
CA MET A 1 13.75 5.54 18.76
C MET A 1 14.36 4.59 17.75
N LEU A 2 13.56 3.99 16.88
CA LEU A 2 14.06 3.25 15.72
C LEU A 2 14.84 4.21 14.82
N ASN A 3 16.10 3.92 14.56
CA ASN A 3 16.96 4.78 13.74
C ASN A 3 16.91 4.28 12.30
N LEU A 4 15.95 4.78 11.51
CA LEU A 4 15.82 4.46 10.08
C LEU A 4 16.75 5.36 9.26
N SER A 5 17.45 4.80 8.28
CA SER A 5 18.25 5.61 7.37
C SER A 5 17.37 6.53 6.53
N LYS A 6 17.94 7.64 6.06
CA LYS A 6 17.25 8.58 5.17
C LYS A 6 16.77 7.88 3.90
N GLU A 7 17.59 6.98 3.37
CA GLU A 7 17.29 6.19 2.17
C GLU A 7 16.06 5.31 2.42
N LYS A 8 15.97 4.67 3.60
CA LYS A 8 14.82 3.84 3.97
C LYS A 8 13.54 4.66 4.13
N LEU A 9 13.63 5.83 4.76
CA LEU A 9 12.50 6.74 4.90
C LEU A 9 11.96 7.21 3.54
N VAL A 10 12.86 7.55 2.61
CA VAL A 10 12.47 7.96 1.25
C VAL A 10 11.86 6.80 0.48
N GLU A 11 12.40 5.59 0.62
CA GLU A 11 11.84 4.37 0.02
C GLU A 11 10.41 4.12 0.53
N MET A 12 10.22 4.12 1.85
CA MET A 12 8.90 3.92 2.47
C MET A 12 7.89 4.98 2.03
N TYR A 13 8.29 6.24 1.98
CA TYR A 13 7.45 7.32 1.47
C TYR A 13 7.03 7.08 0.01
N ARG A 14 7.97 6.72 -0.86
CA ARG A 14 7.67 6.39 -2.27
C ARG A 14 6.70 5.23 -2.40
N LEU A 15 6.82 4.21 -1.55
CA LEU A 15 5.89 3.10 -1.53
C LEU A 15 4.49 3.53 -1.11
N MET A 16 4.36 4.36 -0.07
CA MET A 16 3.05 4.88 0.35
C MET A 16 2.40 5.72 -0.75
N VAL A 17 3.16 6.61 -1.40
CA VAL A 17 2.65 7.41 -2.53
C VAL A 17 2.26 6.51 -3.70
N LYS A 18 3.03 5.46 -3.99
CA LYS A 18 2.68 4.50 -5.05
C LYS A 18 1.35 3.80 -4.77
N ILE A 19 1.13 3.34 -3.54
CA ILE A 19 -0.15 2.73 -3.13
C ILE A 19 -1.28 3.73 -3.32
N ARG A 20 -1.12 4.97 -2.82
CA ARG A 20 -2.12 6.03 -2.98
C ARG A 20 -2.51 6.26 -4.44
N LEU A 21 -1.53 6.49 -5.31
CA LEU A 21 -1.78 6.80 -6.71
C LEU A 21 -2.39 5.62 -7.46
N PHE A 22 -2.01 4.40 -7.11
CA PHE A 22 -2.64 3.19 -7.66
C PHE A 22 -4.11 3.12 -7.27
N GLU A 23 -4.43 3.29 -5.98
CA GLU A 23 -5.79 3.25 -5.45
C GLU A 23 -6.69 4.35 -6.04
N GLU A 24 -6.18 5.58 -6.14
CA GLU A 24 -6.88 6.68 -6.81
C GLU A 24 -7.16 6.34 -8.28
N LYS A 25 -6.20 5.74 -8.98
CA LYS A 25 -6.40 5.35 -10.38
C LYS A 25 -7.42 4.23 -10.52
N VAL A 26 -7.41 3.24 -9.63
CA VAL A 26 -8.42 2.17 -9.58
C VAL A 26 -9.81 2.76 -9.36
N PHE A 27 -9.94 3.73 -8.46
CA PHE A 27 -11.20 4.41 -8.21
C PHE A 27 -11.72 5.16 -9.45
N GLU A 28 -10.85 5.89 -10.15
CA GLU A 28 -11.22 6.57 -11.41
C GLU A 28 -11.74 5.58 -12.47
N LEU A 29 -11.02 4.47 -12.68
CA LEU A 29 -11.39 3.47 -13.68
C LEU A 29 -12.66 2.71 -13.28
N TYR A 30 -12.85 2.47 -11.99
CA TYR A 30 -14.09 1.92 -11.45
C TYR A 30 -15.29 2.85 -11.74
N ALA A 31 -15.15 4.15 -11.50
CA ALA A 31 -16.19 5.13 -11.83
C ALA A 31 -16.53 5.19 -13.32
N GLN A 32 -15.59 4.82 -14.19
CA GLN A 32 -15.79 4.70 -15.64
C GLN A 32 -16.38 3.34 -16.08
N ASN A 33 -16.72 2.46 -15.14
CA ASN A 33 -17.14 1.07 -15.38
C ASN A 33 -16.07 0.23 -16.13
N LEU A 34 -14.81 0.62 -16.07
CA LEU A 34 -13.69 -0.12 -16.67
C LEU A 34 -13.10 -1.18 -15.72
N VAL A 35 -13.39 -1.08 -14.42
CA VAL A 35 -13.07 -2.09 -13.42
C VAL A 35 -14.37 -2.74 -12.95
N PRO A 36 -14.65 -4.00 -13.32
CA PRO A 36 -15.90 -4.67 -12.94
C PRO A 36 -15.86 -5.17 -11.49
N GLY A 37 -17.03 -5.32 -10.88
CA GLY A 37 -17.20 -5.93 -9.56
C GLY A 37 -17.21 -4.92 -8.41
N THR A 38 -16.56 -5.27 -7.29
CA THR A 38 -16.45 -4.41 -6.10
C THR A 38 -15.00 -4.09 -5.81
N ILE A 39 -14.72 -2.83 -5.48
CA ILE A 39 -13.38 -2.37 -5.08
C ILE A 39 -13.33 -2.04 -3.58
N HIS A 40 -12.22 -2.38 -2.93
CA HIS A 40 -11.98 -2.13 -1.51
C HIS A 40 -10.68 -1.36 -1.32
N LEU A 41 -10.77 -0.02 -1.41
CA LEU A 41 -9.59 0.84 -1.55
C LEU A 41 -8.77 1.01 -0.27
N TYR A 42 -7.46 0.76 -0.31
CA TYR A 42 -6.55 0.90 0.84
C TYR A 42 -6.14 2.36 1.16
N THR A 43 -6.72 3.34 0.45
CA THR A 43 -6.46 4.77 0.66
C THR A 43 -6.60 5.18 2.13
N GLY A 44 -5.54 5.75 2.69
CA GLY A 44 -5.45 6.17 4.10
C GLY A 44 -4.84 5.12 5.04
N GLN A 45 -4.57 3.91 4.56
CA GLN A 45 -3.95 2.83 5.33
C GLN A 45 -2.53 2.49 4.86
N GLU A 46 -1.94 3.27 3.93
CA GLU A 46 -0.69 2.93 3.25
C GLU A 46 0.48 2.67 4.21
N ALA A 47 0.53 3.41 5.32
CA ALA A 47 1.54 3.24 6.36
C ALA A 47 1.50 1.85 7.02
N VAL A 48 0.33 1.20 7.08
CA VAL A 48 0.17 -0.14 7.64
C VAL A 48 0.89 -1.15 6.75
N ALA A 49 0.53 -1.23 5.47
CA ALA A 49 1.16 -2.14 4.51
C ALA A 49 2.67 -1.87 4.39
N VAL A 50 3.07 -0.61 4.19
CA VAL A 50 4.50 -0.26 4.03
C VAL A 50 5.28 -0.51 5.31
N GLY A 51 4.74 -0.16 6.48
CA GLY A 51 5.39 -0.36 7.76
C GLY A 51 5.60 -1.82 8.09
N VAL A 52 4.54 -2.64 7.98
CA VAL A 52 4.61 -4.09 8.24
C VAL A 52 5.56 -4.76 7.25
N CYS A 53 5.36 -4.57 5.94
CA CYS A 53 6.18 -5.23 4.93
C CYS A 53 7.65 -4.76 4.94
N SER A 54 7.95 -3.56 5.46
CA SER A 54 9.34 -3.10 5.62
C SER A 54 10.05 -3.75 6.81
N ALA A 55 9.31 -4.33 7.76
CA ALA A 55 9.84 -5.00 8.95
C ALA A 55 9.91 -6.52 8.80
N LEU A 56 9.21 -7.11 7.81
CA LEU A 56 9.25 -8.53 7.52
C LEU A 56 10.55 -8.94 6.83
N ARG A 57 11.03 -10.15 7.14
CA ARG A 57 12.02 -10.84 6.33
C ARG A 57 11.34 -11.50 5.13
N LYS A 58 12.14 -11.91 4.14
CA LYS A 58 11.63 -12.56 2.94
C LYS A 58 10.99 -13.93 3.20
N ASP A 59 11.34 -14.57 4.31
CA ASP A 59 10.85 -15.87 4.75
C ASP A 59 9.71 -15.78 5.78
N ASP A 60 9.30 -14.57 6.16
CA ASP A 60 8.13 -14.38 7.02
C ASP A 60 6.83 -14.48 6.20
N TYR A 61 5.76 -14.95 6.85
CA TYR A 61 4.43 -15.07 6.27
C TYR A 61 3.52 -13.92 6.71
N ILE A 62 2.70 -13.42 5.78
CA ILE A 62 1.64 -12.44 6.04
C ILE A 62 0.38 -12.87 5.29
N THR A 63 -0.79 -12.59 5.88
CA THR A 63 -2.09 -12.77 5.26
C THR A 63 -2.87 -11.45 5.30
N SER A 64 -3.83 -11.31 4.39
CA SER A 64 -4.81 -10.22 4.42
C SER A 64 -6.21 -10.76 4.14
N THR A 65 -7.19 -9.87 4.21
CA THR A 65 -8.58 -10.14 3.82
C THR A 65 -8.85 -9.60 2.41
N HIS A 66 -9.99 -8.96 2.18
CA HIS A 66 -10.34 -8.31 0.90
C HIS A 66 -9.69 -6.92 0.73
N ARG A 67 -8.86 -6.49 1.70
CA ARG A 67 -8.23 -5.17 1.78
C ARG A 67 -6.81 -5.34 2.34
N GLY A 68 -5.81 -5.38 1.47
CA GLY A 68 -4.40 -5.61 1.81
C GLY A 68 -3.45 -5.11 0.76
#